data_AF-A0A2D6A0T2-F1
#
_entry.id   AF-A0A2D6A0T2-F1
#
_cell.length_a   1.000
_cell.length_b   1.000
_cell.length_c   1.000
_cell.angle_alpha   90.00
_cell.angle_beta   90.00
_cell.angle_gamma   90.00
#
_symmetry.space_group_name_H-M   'P 1'
#
loop_
_entity.id
_entity.type
_entity.pdbx_description
1 polymer ?
#
loop_
_entity_poly.entity_id
_entity_poly.type
_entity_poly.pdbx_seq_one_letter_code
_entity_poly.pdbx_strand_id
1 'polypeptide(L)'
;MKKWILAAVLLCVVQANAQQRGRNITDRLTALSDRINQKIQSDARYLDRQQLNDLMDHLQSMRAILNGNSGPSYPPSEDYSVRGRIENASFSFQVRSLEELYSQCSEFYASSRIGQYDDVNVSFNFGSEQRYHNSSSYWNGAFQACGRAAVFAKSQGLRTVSHRYEYVVTGAMEAASFMFVGNSLNDIASQCEDFHRSNRIGAVDDIFVSKNFERIQAYHNSSGYWRSDYETCQKVVQSVR
;
A
#
# COMPACT_ATOMS: atom_id res chain seq x y z
N MET A 1 -11.62 11.30 -20.96
CA MET A 1 -12.66 10.89 -19.98
C MET A 1 -12.20 10.94 -18.52
N LYS A 2 -11.03 10.41 -18.16
CA LYS A 2 -10.50 10.30 -16.78
C LYS A 2 -10.55 11.57 -15.90
N LYS A 3 -10.21 12.75 -16.45
CA LYS A 3 -10.18 14.02 -15.68
C LYS A 3 -11.57 14.61 -15.40
N TRP A 4 -12.58 14.25 -16.19
CA TRP A 4 -13.92 14.86 -16.09
C TRP A 4 -14.77 14.24 -14.98
N ILE A 5 -14.57 12.95 -14.67
CA ILE A 5 -15.31 12.26 -13.61
C ILE A 5 -14.85 12.75 -12.23
N LEU A 6 -13.54 12.81 -11.99
CA LEU A 6 -12.98 13.36 -10.75
C LEU A 6 -13.32 14.84 -10.57
N ALA A 7 -13.27 15.65 -11.65
CA ALA A 7 -13.68 17.04 -11.60
C ALA A 7 -15.18 17.21 -11.28
N ALA A 8 -16.04 16.37 -11.85
CA ALA A 8 -17.48 16.39 -11.56
C ALA A 8 -17.80 15.97 -10.13
N VAL A 9 -17.09 14.96 -9.60
CA VAL A 9 -17.23 14.52 -8.20
C VAL A 9 -16.76 15.63 -7.24
N LEU A 10 -15.61 16.26 -7.51
CA LEU A 10 -15.13 17.39 -6.71
C LEU A 10 -16.09 18.59 -6.76
N LEU A 11 -16.63 18.91 -7.95
CA LEU A 11 -17.55 20.04 -8.13
C LEU A 11 -18.86 19.82 -7.35
N CYS A 12 -19.38 18.59 -7.34
CA CYS A 12 -20.55 18.22 -6.55
C CYS A 12 -20.31 18.32 -5.04
N VAL A 13 -19.13 17.90 -4.56
CA VAL A 13 -18.76 17.98 -3.13
C VAL A 13 -18.58 19.43 -2.69
N VAL A 14 -17.96 20.28 -3.52
CA VAL A 14 -17.76 21.71 -3.22
C VAL A 14 -19.09 22.47 -3.21
N GLN A 15 -20.01 22.19 -4.15
CA GLN A 15 -21.34 22.81 -4.16
C GLN A 15 -22.22 22.37 -2.97
N ALA A 16 -22.05 21.14 -2.48
CA ALA A 16 -22.78 20.65 -1.30
C ALA A 16 -22.31 21.33 0.01
N ASN A 17 -21.07 21.80 0.08
CA ASN A 17 -20.48 22.40 1.28
C ASN A 17 -20.78 23.91 1.43
N ALA A 18 -21.19 24.59 0.36
CA ALA A 18 -21.41 26.04 0.36
C ALA A 18 -22.82 26.49 0.79
N GLN A 19 -23.77 25.58 1.06
CA GLN A 19 -25.14 25.92 1.45
C GLN A 19 -25.55 25.26 2.78
N GLN A 20 -25.94 26.13 3.72
CA GLN A 20 -26.22 25.91 5.14
C GLN A 20 -27.25 24.83 5.55
N ARG A 21 -27.13 24.47 6.85
CA ARG A 21 -28.15 24.11 7.86
C ARG A 21 -29.08 22.90 7.60
N GLY A 22 -28.76 21.82 8.33
CA GLY A 22 -29.70 21.10 9.19
C GLY A 22 -30.80 20.29 8.50
N ARG A 23 -30.65 18.96 8.52
CA ARG A 23 -31.57 17.90 8.02
C ARG A 23 -31.60 17.66 6.51
N ASN A 24 -31.43 18.66 5.64
CA ASN A 24 -31.45 18.44 4.18
C ASN A 24 -30.12 17.87 3.61
N ILE A 25 -29.03 17.96 4.38
CA ILE A 25 -27.70 17.52 3.96
C ILE A 25 -27.60 15.98 3.91
N THR A 26 -28.18 15.28 4.89
CA THR A 26 -28.11 13.81 4.99
C THR A 26 -28.88 13.14 3.85
N ASP A 27 -30.06 13.64 3.49
CA ASP A 27 -30.87 13.10 2.38
C ASP A 27 -30.20 13.37 1.03
N ARG A 28 -29.64 14.56 0.83
CA ARG A 28 -28.88 14.91 -0.37
C ARG A 28 -27.60 14.09 -0.52
N LEU A 29 -26.92 13.79 0.58
CA LEU A 29 -25.72 12.95 0.57
C LEU A 29 -26.05 11.47 0.38
N THR A 30 -27.15 10.99 0.93
CA THR A 30 -27.65 9.63 0.66
C THR A 30 -27.98 9.49 -0.83
N ALA A 31 -28.71 10.46 -1.40
CA ALA A 31 -29.00 10.49 -2.82
C ALA A 31 -27.74 10.61 -3.70
N LEU A 32 -26.72 11.35 -3.26
CA LEU A 32 -25.44 11.44 -3.96
C LEU A 32 -24.68 10.11 -3.91
N SER A 33 -24.60 9.48 -2.73
CA SER A 33 -24.01 8.16 -2.51
C SER A 33 -24.68 7.11 -3.40
N ASP A 34 -26.01 7.09 -3.47
CA ASP A 34 -26.76 6.14 -4.29
C ASP A 34 -26.51 6.36 -5.78
N ARG A 35 -26.43 7.62 -6.23
CA ARG A 35 -26.07 7.95 -7.63
C ARG A 35 -24.64 7.54 -7.97
N ILE A 36 -23.70 7.75 -7.05
CA ILE A 36 -22.32 7.31 -7.24
C ILE A 36 -22.26 5.78 -7.30
N ASN A 37 -22.93 5.06 -6.38
CA ASN A 37 -23.00 3.61 -6.38
C ASN A 37 -23.63 3.05 -7.66
N GLN A 38 -24.74 3.63 -8.12
CA GLN A 38 -25.36 3.26 -9.41
C GLN A 38 -24.42 3.50 -10.59
N LYS A 39 -23.69 4.63 -10.59
CA LYS A 39 -22.74 4.96 -11.65
C LYS A 39 -21.53 4.03 -11.65
N ILE A 40 -21.03 3.66 -10.48
CA ILE A 40 -19.98 2.65 -10.31
C ILE A 40 -20.47 1.30 -10.85
N GLN A 41 -21.69 0.87 -10.48
CA GLN A 41 -22.24 -0.39 -10.97
C GLN A 41 -22.45 -0.39 -12.49
N SER A 42 -22.87 0.73 -13.09
CA SER A 42 -23.01 0.84 -14.55
C SER A 42 -21.66 0.83 -15.27
N ASP A 43 -20.64 1.42 -14.66
CA ASP A 43 -19.33 1.65 -15.27
C ASP A 43 -18.25 0.66 -14.80
N ALA A 44 -18.59 -0.29 -13.92
CA ALA A 44 -17.67 -1.26 -13.31
C ALA A 44 -16.86 -2.08 -14.32
N ARG A 45 -17.32 -2.17 -15.58
CA ARG A 45 -16.61 -2.84 -16.68
C ARG A 45 -15.37 -2.07 -17.16
N TYR A 46 -15.21 -0.82 -16.73
CA TYR A 46 -14.12 0.08 -17.15
C TYR A 46 -13.18 0.48 -16.02
N LEU A 47 -13.49 0.09 -14.78
CA LEU A 47 -12.64 0.29 -13.62
C LEU A 47 -11.89 -1.01 -13.34
N ASP A 48 -10.57 -0.92 -13.14
CA ASP A 48 -9.85 -2.06 -12.60
C ASP A 48 -10.20 -2.27 -11.11
N ARG A 49 -9.89 -3.45 -10.59
CA ARG A 49 -10.26 -3.87 -9.24
C ARG A 49 -9.66 -2.96 -8.15
N GLN A 50 -8.49 -2.36 -8.40
CA GLN A 50 -7.81 -1.47 -7.47
C GLN A 50 -8.53 -0.13 -7.39
N GLN A 51 -8.91 0.44 -8.53
CA GLN A 51 -9.69 1.68 -8.59
C GLN A 51 -11.06 1.55 -7.92
N LEU A 52 -11.68 0.36 -8.03
CA LEU A 52 -12.94 0.08 -7.36
C LEU A 52 -12.77 0.07 -5.84
N ASN A 53 -11.69 -0.54 -5.34
CA ASN A 53 -11.38 -0.59 -3.90
C ASN A 53 -11.08 0.80 -3.34
N ASP A 54 -10.25 1.60 -4.02
CA ASP A 54 -9.91 2.96 -3.60
C ASP A 54 -11.15 3.87 -3.52
N LEU A 55 -12.08 3.71 -4.47
CA LEU A 55 -13.33 4.46 -4.51
C LEU A 55 -14.29 4.03 -3.39
N MET A 56 -14.40 2.73 -3.13
CA MET A 56 -15.19 2.22 -2.00
C MET A 56 -14.63 2.70 -0.66
N ASP A 57 -13.32 2.79 -0.52
CA ASP A 57 -12.64 3.33 0.66
C ASP A 57 -12.96 4.83 0.88
N HIS A 58 -12.99 5.60 -0.20
CA HIS A 58 -13.36 7.01 -0.14
C HIS A 58 -14.84 7.20 0.26
N LEU A 59 -15.74 6.35 -0.25
CA LEU A 59 -17.16 6.38 0.10
C LEU A 59 -17.42 5.96 1.55
N GLN A 60 -16.70 4.95 2.04
CA GLN A 60 -16.82 4.50 3.44
C GLN A 60 -16.32 5.57 4.42
N SER A 61 -15.20 6.23 4.12
CA SER A 61 -14.69 7.33 4.94
C SER A 61 -15.63 8.54 4.96
N MET A 62 -16.22 8.91 3.82
CA MET A 62 -17.29 9.91 3.77
C MET A 62 -18.50 9.51 4.62
N ARG A 63 -18.97 8.26 4.51
CA ARG A 63 -20.12 7.76 5.29
C ARG A 63 -19.86 7.80 6.80
N ALA A 64 -18.64 7.49 7.24
CA ALA A 64 -18.25 7.54 8.65
C ALA A 64 -18.30 8.96 9.22
N ILE A 65 -17.81 9.96 8.48
CA ILE A 65 -17.88 11.39 8.87
C ILE A 65 -19.34 11.84 9.02
N LEU A 66 -20.24 11.34 8.15
CA LEU A 66 -21.63 11.78 8.09
C LEU A 66 -22.55 11.18 9.16
N ASN A 67 -22.27 9.96 9.61
CA ASN A 67 -23.13 9.29 10.57
C ASN A 67 -23.02 9.82 12.01
N GLY A 68 -22.15 10.81 12.28
CA GLY A 68 -21.95 11.33 13.63
C GLY A 68 -21.38 10.31 14.62
N ASN A 69 -21.21 9.05 14.19
CA ASN A 69 -20.30 8.10 14.80
C ASN A 69 -18.89 8.61 14.52
N SER A 70 -18.46 9.55 15.35
CA SER A 70 -17.06 9.68 15.71
C SER A 70 -16.67 8.35 16.36
N GLY A 71 -16.48 7.31 15.53
CA GLY A 71 -15.47 6.31 15.81
C GLY A 71 -14.19 7.06 16.21
N PRO A 72 -13.36 6.46 17.08
CA PRO A 72 -12.31 7.15 17.84
C PRO A 72 -11.75 8.29 17.01
N SER A 73 -11.96 9.53 17.48
CA SER A 73 -11.50 10.76 16.82
C SER A 73 -10.03 10.57 16.48
N TYR A 74 -9.76 10.13 15.24
CA TYR A 74 -8.42 9.98 14.77
C TYR A 74 -7.83 11.37 14.79
N PRO A 75 -6.66 11.59 15.44
CA PRO A 75 -5.97 12.86 15.26
C PRO A 75 -5.88 13.10 13.74
N PRO A 76 -6.02 14.35 13.27
CA PRO A 76 -5.85 14.66 11.86
C PRO A 76 -4.59 13.93 11.40
N SER A 77 -4.71 13.04 10.39
CA SER A 77 -3.59 12.23 9.97
C SER A 77 -2.50 13.19 9.56
N GLU A 78 -1.50 13.39 10.42
CA GLU A 78 -0.40 14.28 10.11
C GLU A 78 0.29 13.68 8.89
N ASP A 79 0.39 14.48 7.83
CA ASP A 79 1.20 14.10 6.69
C ASP A 79 2.66 14.09 7.15
N TYR A 80 3.30 12.94 7.05
CA TYR A 80 4.71 12.76 7.37
C TYR A 80 5.56 12.99 6.13
N SER A 81 6.68 13.68 6.28
CA SER A 81 7.65 13.87 5.20
C SER A 81 8.74 12.82 5.28
N VAL A 82 8.84 11.95 4.28
CA VAL A 82 9.92 10.95 4.18
C VAL A 82 10.78 11.26 2.98
N ARG A 83 12.08 11.44 3.20
CA ARG A 83 13.05 11.80 2.15
C ARG A 83 14.21 10.84 2.17
N GLY A 84 14.91 10.71 1.05
CA GLY A 84 16.06 9.84 1.02
C GLY A 84 16.68 9.71 -0.35
N ARG A 85 17.58 8.74 -0.46
CA ARG A 85 18.16 8.31 -1.72
C ARG A 85 18.42 6.82 -1.70
N ILE A 86 18.22 6.18 -2.85
CA ILE A 86 18.68 4.82 -3.14
C ILE A 86 19.76 5.00 -4.21
N GLU A 87 21.00 4.64 -3.88
CA GLU A 87 22.18 5.12 -4.64
C GLU A 87 22.16 6.64 -4.86
N ASN A 88 22.15 7.05 -6.13
CA ASN A 88 22.14 8.43 -6.59
C ASN A 88 20.71 8.95 -6.86
N ALA A 89 19.68 8.11 -6.71
CA ALA A 89 18.30 8.48 -6.99
C ALA A 89 17.62 8.99 -5.72
N SER A 90 17.36 10.29 -5.66
CA SER A 90 16.70 10.93 -4.51
C SER A 90 15.17 10.88 -4.60
N PHE A 91 14.51 10.70 -3.45
CA PHE A 91 13.06 10.73 -3.33
C PHE A 91 12.60 11.65 -2.19
N SER A 92 11.37 12.13 -2.28
CA SER A 92 10.68 12.88 -1.24
C SER A 92 9.18 12.61 -1.32
N PHE A 93 8.63 12.02 -0.28
CA PHE A 93 7.23 11.60 -0.17
C PHE A 93 6.54 12.36 0.96
N GLN A 94 5.24 12.62 0.76
CA GLN A 94 4.32 12.97 1.84
C GLN A 94 3.39 11.77 2.01
N VAL A 95 3.35 11.21 3.21
CA VAL A 95 2.70 9.93 3.48
C VAL A 95 1.96 9.97 4.80
N ARG A 96 0.89 9.18 4.91
CA ARG A 96 0.09 9.03 6.13
C ARG A 96 0.29 7.68 6.79
N SER A 97 0.86 6.71 6.07
CA SER A 97 1.06 5.35 6.56
C SER A 97 2.27 4.66 5.96
N LEU A 98 2.64 3.53 6.58
CA LEU A 98 3.72 2.68 6.10
C LEU A 98 3.42 2.05 4.73
N GLU A 99 2.17 1.69 4.46
CA GLU A 99 1.70 1.15 3.19
C GLU A 99 1.80 2.19 2.07
N GLU A 100 1.40 3.43 2.35
CA GLU A 100 1.54 4.54 1.40
C GLU A 100 3.02 4.82 1.10
N LEU A 101 3.86 4.85 2.14
CA LEU A 101 5.31 4.99 1.98
C LEU A 101 5.90 3.86 1.13
N TYR A 102 5.54 2.61 1.42
CA TYR A 102 6.04 1.46 0.68
C TYR A 102 5.58 1.50 -0.79
N SER A 103 4.32 1.88 -1.05
CA SER A 103 3.77 2.02 -2.40
C SER A 103 4.47 3.12 -3.19
N GLN A 104 4.55 4.34 -2.65
CA GLN A 104 5.23 5.46 -3.33
C GLN A 104 6.71 5.17 -3.57
N CYS A 105 7.38 4.53 -2.60
CA CYS A 105 8.76 4.10 -2.77
C CYS A 105 8.91 3.04 -3.87
N SER A 106 8.01 2.06 -3.93
CA SER A 106 8.09 0.98 -4.93
C SER A 106 7.86 1.51 -6.35
N GLU A 107 6.94 2.46 -6.51
CA GLU A 107 6.72 3.19 -7.76
C GLU A 107 7.94 4.03 -8.17
N PHE A 108 8.55 4.73 -7.20
CA PHE A 108 9.79 5.46 -7.41
C PHE A 108 10.94 4.54 -7.84
N TYR A 109 11.10 3.39 -7.18
CA TYR A 109 12.13 2.41 -7.50
C TYR A 109 12.01 1.93 -8.94
N ALA A 110 10.80 1.54 -9.35
CA ALA A 110 10.52 1.06 -10.69
C ALA A 110 10.74 2.14 -11.75
N SER A 111 10.25 3.36 -11.51
CA SER A 111 10.38 4.48 -12.46
C SER A 111 11.82 4.99 -12.60
N SER A 112 12.60 4.92 -11.53
CA SER A 112 14.02 5.33 -11.51
C SER A 112 14.97 4.29 -12.11
N ARG A 113 14.45 3.10 -12.49
CA ARG A 113 15.22 1.99 -13.08
C ARG A 113 16.44 1.61 -12.23
N ILE A 114 16.25 1.61 -10.91
CA ILE A 114 17.30 1.24 -9.96
C ILE A 114 17.55 -0.26 -10.11
N GLY A 115 18.78 -0.60 -10.51
CA GLY A 115 19.22 -1.98 -10.66
C GLY A 115 19.67 -2.54 -9.31
N GLN A 116 20.97 -2.75 -9.19
CA GLN A 116 21.62 -3.12 -7.94
C GLN A 116 21.99 -1.86 -7.16
N TYR A 117 21.95 -1.95 -5.83
CA TYR A 117 22.30 -0.86 -4.95
C TYR A 117 22.89 -1.38 -3.64
N ASP A 118 23.83 -0.64 -3.07
CA ASP A 118 24.49 -0.92 -1.80
C ASP A 118 24.02 0.05 -0.71
N ASP A 119 23.53 1.24 -1.09
CA ASP A 119 23.18 2.31 -0.18
C ASP A 119 21.71 2.73 -0.26
N VAL A 120 21.06 2.73 0.91
CA VAL A 120 19.74 3.34 1.13
C VAL A 120 19.86 4.34 2.27
N ASN A 121 19.53 5.60 2.00
CA ASN A 121 19.56 6.67 2.97
C ASN A 121 18.15 7.21 3.15
N VAL A 122 17.68 7.36 4.39
CA VAL A 122 16.30 7.77 4.68
C VAL A 122 16.28 8.75 5.85
N SER A 123 15.50 9.82 5.72
CA SER A 123 15.20 10.81 6.73
C SER A 123 13.69 10.92 6.91
N PHE A 124 13.25 11.13 8.15
CA PHE A 124 11.85 11.23 8.54
C PHE A 124 11.61 12.59 9.20
N ASN A 125 10.57 13.31 8.76
CA ASN A 125 10.21 14.64 9.26
C ASN A 125 11.40 15.61 9.39
N PHE A 126 12.26 15.65 8.37
CA PHE A 126 13.46 16.50 8.32
C PHE A 126 14.50 16.21 9.43
N GLY A 127 14.41 15.05 10.07
CA GLY A 127 15.40 14.57 11.03
C GLY A 127 16.71 14.10 10.38
N SER A 128 17.60 13.54 11.20
CA SER A 128 18.86 12.96 10.73
C SER A 128 18.63 11.84 9.72
N GLU A 129 19.51 11.78 8.71
CA GLU A 129 19.52 10.72 7.73
C GLU A 129 20.09 9.43 8.34
N GLN A 130 19.33 8.34 8.25
CA GLN A 130 19.80 6.99 8.55
C GLN A 130 20.31 6.34 7.25
N ARG A 131 21.57 5.91 7.27
CA ARG A 131 22.17 5.12 6.19
C ARG A 131 22.06 3.62 6.50
N TYR A 132 21.63 2.87 5.50
CA TYR A 132 21.73 1.42 5.43
C TYR A 132 22.71 1.11 4.31
N HIS A 133 23.81 0.43 4.63
CA HIS A 133 24.84 0.03 3.68
C HIS A 133 25.00 -1.49 3.68
N ASN A 134 25.03 -2.11 2.51
CA ASN A 134 25.39 -3.52 2.36
C ASN A 134 26.86 -3.64 1.96
N SER A 135 27.72 -4.05 2.88
CA SER A 135 29.16 -4.17 2.61
C SER A 135 29.58 -5.52 2.02
N SER A 136 28.72 -6.54 2.11
CA SER A 136 29.06 -7.91 1.71
C SER A 136 28.47 -8.33 0.35
N SER A 137 27.55 -7.54 -0.20
CA SER A 137 26.91 -7.77 -1.49
C SER A 137 26.13 -6.53 -1.91
N TYR A 138 25.38 -6.62 -3.00
CA TYR A 138 24.39 -5.64 -3.39
C TYR A 138 22.99 -6.08 -2.96
N TRP A 139 22.14 -5.11 -2.68
CA TRP A 139 20.70 -5.30 -2.61
C TRP A 139 20.08 -5.20 -4.01
N ASN A 140 18.91 -5.80 -4.14
CA ASN A 140 18.11 -5.74 -5.34
C ASN A 140 16.61 -5.66 -5.03
N GLY A 141 15.90 -4.95 -5.91
CA GLY A 141 14.44 -4.89 -5.89
C GLY A 141 13.85 -3.88 -4.92
N ALA A 142 12.60 -3.48 -5.22
CA ALA A 142 11.86 -2.52 -4.44
C ALA A 142 11.63 -2.99 -3.00
N PHE A 143 11.37 -4.28 -2.79
CA PHE A 143 11.10 -4.82 -1.45
C PHE A 143 12.22 -4.52 -0.45
N GLN A 144 13.48 -4.73 -0.82
CA GLN A 144 14.59 -4.51 0.09
C GLN A 144 14.77 -3.01 0.36
N ALA A 145 14.69 -2.15 -0.65
CA ALA A 145 14.89 -0.71 -0.48
C ALA A 145 13.75 -0.07 0.32
N CYS A 146 12.53 -0.31 -0.13
CA CYS A 146 11.32 0.28 0.43
C CYS A 146 10.95 -0.35 1.77
N GLY A 147 11.26 -1.62 1.97
CA GLY A 147 11.13 -2.28 3.27
C GLY A 147 12.04 -1.63 4.32
N ARG A 148 13.28 -1.26 3.98
CA ARG A 148 14.18 -0.54 4.90
C ARG A 148 13.65 0.85 5.25
N ALA A 149 13.16 1.59 4.25
CA ALA A 149 12.54 2.90 4.48
C ALA A 149 11.31 2.80 5.39
N ALA A 150 10.45 1.80 5.16
CA ALA A 150 9.27 1.56 5.99
C ALA A 150 9.64 1.14 7.43
N VAL A 151 10.59 0.21 7.62
CA VAL A 151 11.07 -0.17 8.96
C VAL A 151 11.65 1.02 9.70
N PHE A 152 12.43 1.88 9.03
CA PHE A 152 12.94 3.11 9.63
C PHE A 152 11.80 4.05 10.03
N ALA A 153 10.90 4.39 9.12
CA ALA A 153 9.77 5.28 9.40
C ALA A 153 8.88 4.74 10.53
N LYS A 154 8.68 3.40 10.59
CA LYS A 154 7.97 2.73 11.70
C LYS A 154 8.65 2.99 13.03
N SER A 155 9.98 2.89 13.09
CA SER A 155 10.74 3.20 14.31
C SER A 155 10.65 4.68 14.73
N GLN A 156 10.34 5.57 13.77
CA GLN A 156 10.09 7.00 14.01
C GLN A 156 8.62 7.31 14.35
N GLY A 157 7.76 6.30 14.44
CA GLY A 157 6.36 6.44 14.85
C GLY A 157 5.36 6.49 13.70
N LEU A 158 5.78 6.35 12.43
CA LEU A 158 4.85 6.14 11.31
C LEU A 158 4.11 4.82 11.53
N ARG A 159 2.79 4.85 11.45
CA ARG A 159 1.95 3.68 11.71
C ARG A 159 1.47 3.06 10.40
N THR A 160 1.14 1.78 10.46
CA THR A 160 0.29 1.13 9.45
C THR A 160 -1.12 1.74 9.54
N VAL A 161 -1.93 1.62 8.48
CA VAL A 161 -3.38 1.95 8.53
C VAL A 161 -4.17 0.93 9.38
N SER A 162 -3.49 0.18 10.27
CA SER A 162 -3.83 -1.10 10.93
C SER A 162 -5.09 -1.13 11.81
N HIS A 163 -6.04 -0.22 11.64
CA HIS A 163 -7.42 -0.47 12.06
C HIS A 163 -8.23 -1.24 11.01
N ARG A 164 -7.75 -1.36 9.76
CA ARG A 164 -8.50 -1.99 8.66
C ARG A 164 -8.09 -3.42 8.31
N TYR A 165 -6.82 -3.76 8.55
CA TYR A 165 -6.21 -5.02 8.17
C TYR A 165 -5.34 -5.53 9.32
N GLU A 166 -5.55 -6.78 9.72
CA GLU A 166 -4.71 -7.48 10.69
C GLU A 166 -3.32 -7.82 10.12
N TYR A 167 -3.29 -8.09 8.81
CA TYR A 167 -2.11 -8.53 8.09
C TYR A 167 -1.75 -7.55 6.97
N VAL A 168 -0.54 -7.00 7.05
CA VAL A 168 0.14 -6.31 5.95
C VAL A 168 1.41 -7.09 5.66
N VAL A 169 1.47 -7.78 4.53
CA VAL A 169 2.56 -8.70 4.20
C VAL A 169 3.29 -8.15 2.99
N THR A 170 4.51 -7.67 3.19
CA THR A 170 5.39 -7.21 2.11
C THR A 170 6.46 -8.24 1.84
N GLY A 171 6.93 -8.34 0.61
CA GLY A 171 7.92 -9.34 0.28
C GLY A 171 8.44 -9.27 -1.14
N ALA A 172 9.27 -10.24 -1.47
CA ALA A 172 9.65 -10.55 -2.84
C ALA A 172 9.71 -12.06 -3.04
N MET A 173 9.28 -12.53 -4.20
CA MET A 173 9.58 -13.86 -4.74
C MET A 173 10.50 -13.64 -5.92
N GLU A 174 11.71 -14.16 -5.89
CA GLU A 174 12.75 -13.77 -6.85
C GLU A 174 12.91 -12.24 -6.88
N ALA A 175 12.82 -11.63 -8.06
CA ALA A 175 12.83 -10.18 -8.26
C ALA A 175 11.44 -9.52 -8.14
N ALA A 176 10.36 -10.30 -8.03
CA ALA A 176 8.99 -9.77 -8.05
C ALA A 176 8.56 -9.37 -6.63
N SER A 177 8.50 -8.05 -6.38
CA SER A 177 8.06 -7.49 -5.10
C SER A 177 6.54 -7.49 -4.98
N PHE A 178 6.03 -7.71 -3.76
CA PHE A 178 4.60 -7.73 -3.47
C PHE A 178 4.26 -7.03 -2.15
N MET A 179 3.00 -6.59 -2.05
CA MET A 179 2.36 -6.15 -0.82
C MET A 179 0.93 -6.71 -0.79
N PHE A 180 0.63 -7.54 0.20
CA PHE A 180 -0.69 -8.12 0.43
C PHE A 180 -1.28 -7.53 1.71
N VAL A 181 -2.59 -7.24 1.69
CA VAL A 181 -3.29 -6.70 2.86
C VAL A 181 -4.56 -7.49 3.13
N GLY A 182 -4.82 -7.87 4.37
CA GLY A 182 -5.97 -8.73 4.67
C GLY A 182 -6.31 -8.83 6.16
N ASN A 183 -7.49 -9.35 6.44
CA ASN A 183 -7.96 -9.64 7.79
C ASN A 183 -7.83 -11.12 8.16
N SER A 184 -7.35 -11.94 7.23
CA SER A 184 -7.13 -13.36 7.45
C SER A 184 -5.94 -13.86 6.64
N LEU A 185 -5.35 -14.97 7.07
CA LEU A 185 -4.33 -15.67 6.29
C LEU A 185 -4.85 -16.16 4.93
N ASN A 186 -6.17 -16.40 4.80
CA ASN A 186 -6.79 -16.75 3.53
C ASN A 186 -6.80 -15.59 2.54
N ASP A 187 -6.96 -14.34 3.01
CA ASP A 187 -6.85 -13.15 2.15
C ASP A 187 -5.43 -13.01 1.61
N ILE A 188 -4.43 -13.25 2.46
CA ILE A 188 -3.01 -13.23 2.09
C ILE A 188 -2.69 -14.35 1.10
N ALA A 189 -3.18 -15.57 1.35
CA ALA A 189 -2.99 -16.71 0.44
C ALA A 189 -3.59 -16.42 -0.94
N SER A 190 -4.83 -15.92 -0.98
CA SER A 190 -5.54 -15.63 -2.23
C SER A 190 -4.82 -14.56 -3.05
N GLN A 191 -4.39 -13.46 -2.42
CA GLN A 191 -3.61 -12.41 -3.09
C GLN A 191 -2.25 -12.91 -3.58
N CYS A 192 -1.61 -13.78 -2.81
CA CYS A 192 -0.36 -14.40 -3.21
C CYS A 192 -0.51 -15.24 -4.47
N GLU A 193 -1.53 -16.10 -4.54
CA GLU A 193 -1.77 -16.92 -5.73
C GLU A 193 -2.08 -16.06 -6.96
N ASP A 194 -2.91 -15.02 -6.78
CA ASP A 194 -3.22 -14.07 -7.85
C ASP A 194 -1.97 -13.32 -8.33
N PHE A 195 -1.10 -12.90 -7.40
CA PHE A 195 0.19 -12.27 -7.72
C PHE A 195 1.11 -13.22 -8.48
N HIS A 196 1.25 -14.46 -8.01
CA HIS A 196 2.10 -15.48 -8.65
C HIS A 196 1.66 -15.77 -10.08
N ARG A 197 0.34 -15.96 -10.29
CA ARG A 197 -0.24 -16.20 -11.62
C ARG A 197 -0.10 -14.99 -12.55
N SER A 198 -0.42 -13.79 -12.05
CA SER A 198 -0.39 -12.56 -12.86
C SER A 198 1.02 -12.15 -13.29
N ASN A 199 2.02 -12.35 -12.42
CA ASN A 199 3.42 -12.08 -12.73
C ASN A 199 4.12 -13.24 -13.45
N ARG A 200 3.42 -14.35 -13.70
CA ARG A 200 3.96 -15.57 -14.34
C ARG A 200 5.24 -16.04 -13.65
N ILE A 201 5.23 -16.01 -12.33
CA ILE A 201 6.36 -16.42 -11.51
C ILE A 201 6.60 -17.92 -11.79
N GLY A 202 7.84 -18.24 -12.15
CA GLY A 202 8.24 -19.59 -12.51
C GLY A 202 8.65 -20.41 -11.29
N ALA A 203 9.73 -21.15 -11.44
CA ALA A 203 10.41 -21.79 -10.33
C ALA A 203 10.98 -20.73 -9.38
N VAL A 204 10.65 -20.84 -8.09
CA VAL A 204 11.13 -19.93 -7.04
C VAL A 204 12.09 -20.68 -6.12
N ASP A 205 13.27 -20.12 -5.85
CA ASP A 205 14.19 -20.61 -4.83
C ASP A 205 14.38 -19.60 -3.68
N ASP A 206 14.12 -18.32 -3.91
CA ASP A 206 14.22 -17.27 -2.89
C ASP A 206 12.88 -16.54 -2.63
N ILE A 207 12.48 -16.52 -1.35
CA ILE A 207 11.30 -15.76 -0.88
C ILE A 207 11.71 -14.92 0.32
N PHE A 208 11.44 -13.63 0.26
CA PHE A 208 11.61 -12.70 1.37
C PHE A 208 10.25 -12.17 1.81
N VAL A 209 9.97 -12.15 3.11
CA VAL A 209 8.69 -11.71 3.64
C VAL A 209 8.87 -10.88 4.91
N SER A 210 8.06 -9.85 5.05
CA SER A 210 7.92 -9.05 6.27
C SER A 210 6.44 -8.87 6.58
N LYS A 211 6.02 -9.31 7.77
CA LYS A 211 4.69 -9.06 8.33
C LYS A 211 4.71 -7.71 9.04
N ASN A 212 3.73 -6.86 8.75
CA ASN A 212 3.49 -5.56 9.37
C ASN A 212 4.74 -4.67 9.43
N PHE A 213 5.59 -4.73 8.40
CA PHE A 213 6.89 -4.05 8.34
C PHE A 213 7.79 -4.37 9.55
N GLU A 214 7.78 -5.63 9.98
CA GLU A 214 8.72 -6.16 10.96
C GLU A 214 9.97 -6.73 10.27
N ARG A 215 10.75 -7.51 11.02
CA ARG A 215 11.98 -8.12 10.52
C ARG A 215 11.68 -8.98 9.29
N ILE A 216 12.50 -8.80 8.26
CA ILE A 216 12.47 -9.61 7.04
C ILE A 216 12.89 -11.04 7.38
N GLN A 217 12.05 -12.01 7.01
CA GLN A 217 12.34 -13.43 6.98
C GLN A 217 12.73 -13.82 5.55
N ALA A 218 13.75 -14.65 5.40
CA ALA A 218 14.22 -15.16 4.12
C ALA A 218 14.09 -16.68 4.10
N TYR A 219 13.54 -17.21 3.00
CA TYR A 219 13.44 -18.64 2.73
C TYR A 219 14.21 -18.92 1.46
N HIS A 220 15.15 -19.85 1.56
CA HIS A 220 15.95 -20.32 0.44
C HIS A 220 15.76 -21.83 0.26
N ASN A 221 15.45 -22.27 -0.96
CA ASN A 221 15.34 -23.69 -1.30
C ASN A 221 16.65 -24.23 -1.88
N SER A 222 17.56 -24.68 -1.02
CA SER A 222 18.88 -25.17 -1.46
C SER A 222 18.87 -26.49 -2.25
N SER A 223 17.74 -27.21 -2.27
CA SER A 223 17.63 -28.55 -2.87
C SER A 223 16.76 -28.60 -4.13
N GLY A 224 16.29 -27.46 -4.63
CA GLY A 224 15.43 -27.39 -5.80
C GLY A 224 14.66 -26.07 -5.87
N TYR A 225 13.42 -26.14 -6.31
CA TYR A 225 12.56 -24.97 -6.49
C TYR A 225 11.15 -25.27 -6.02
N TRP A 226 10.46 -24.26 -5.49
CA TRP A 226 9.01 -24.27 -5.40
C TRP A 226 8.46 -24.00 -6.80
N ARG A 227 7.62 -24.91 -7.30
CA ARG A 227 7.20 -24.89 -8.72
C ARG A 227 5.74 -24.53 -8.93
N SER A 228 4.98 -24.42 -7.85
CA SER A 228 3.56 -24.07 -7.89
C SER A 228 3.29 -22.80 -7.09
N ASP A 229 2.25 -22.08 -7.51
CA ASP A 229 1.70 -20.96 -6.74
C ASP A 229 1.36 -21.39 -5.31
N TYR A 230 0.75 -22.57 -5.15
CA TYR A 230 0.45 -23.13 -3.83
C TYR A 230 1.69 -23.31 -2.94
N GLU A 231 2.74 -23.99 -3.40
CA GLU A 231 3.96 -24.22 -2.60
C GLU A 231 4.62 -22.91 -2.17
N THR A 232 4.77 -21.97 -3.11
CA THR A 232 5.36 -20.66 -2.88
C THR A 232 4.51 -19.86 -1.88
N CYS A 233 3.19 -19.83 -2.07
CA CYS A 233 2.27 -19.08 -1.21
C CYS A 233 2.11 -19.68 0.18
N GLN A 234 2.27 -20.99 0.34
CA GLN A 234 2.34 -21.61 1.67
C GLN A 234 3.55 -21.09 2.46
N LYS A 235 4.70 -20.82 1.82
CA LYS A 235 5.85 -20.20 2.51
C LYS A 235 5.56 -18.78 2.97
N VAL A 236 4.90 -17.99 2.12
CA VAL A 236 4.46 -16.64 2.49
C VAL A 236 3.51 -16.70 3.69
N VAL A 237 2.47 -17.54 3.65
CA VAL A 237 1.51 -17.67 4.76
C VAL A 237 2.17 -18.19 6.04
N GLN A 238 3.11 -19.14 5.94
CA GLN A 238 3.85 -19.67 7.09
C GLN A 238 4.67 -18.57 7.80
N SER A 239 5.24 -17.62 7.06
CA SER A 239 6.03 -16.52 7.61
C SER A 239 5.23 -15.49 8.40
N VAL A 240 3.90 -15.51 8.22
CA VAL A 240 2.97 -14.52 8.77
C VAL A 240 2.26 -15.03 10.04
N ARG A 241 2.37 -16.33 10.33
CA ARG A 241 1.88 -16.93 11.59
C ARG A 241 2.75 -16.50 12.75
#